data_AF-A0A969C1A9-F1
#
_entry.id   AF-A0A969C1A9-F1
#
_cell.length_a   1.000
_cell.length_b   1.000
_cell.length_c   1.000
_cell.angle_alpha   90.00
_cell.angle_beta   90.00
_cell.angle_gamma   90.00
#
_symmetry.space_group_name_H-M   'P 1'
#
loop_
_entity.id
_entity.type
_entity.pdbx_description
1 polymer ?
#
loop_
_entity_poly.entity_id
_entity_poly.type
_entity_poly.pdbx_seq_one_letter_code
_entity_poly.pdbx_strand_id
1 'polypeptide(L)'
;MSSALCWFQMKGLMPETLSAEKIESQTELPISLEVTHLKYWYLQPIPTYLVVYVGSVDKFLILNIQHYVAERWGRGVLLLDQKTATIQVPISSELDEQAFELILIKNDIQEWQKALGADGENNSVQLCRRDYNLIWHLGSAKNVKFNTD
;
A
#
# COMPACT_ATOMS: atom_id res chain seq x y z
N MET A 1 -10.89 18.52 -10.17
CA MET A 1 -10.47 17.41 -9.30
C MET A 1 -9.96 16.31 -10.21
N SER A 2 -8.66 16.03 -10.19
CA SER A 2 -8.12 14.80 -10.79
C SER A 2 -8.70 13.64 -9.98
N SER A 3 -9.32 12.67 -10.63
CA SER A 3 -9.76 11.45 -9.95
C SER A 3 -8.61 10.46 -10.01
N ALA A 4 -7.88 10.32 -8.90
CA ALA A 4 -6.97 9.19 -8.71
C ALA A 4 -7.74 7.87 -8.89
N LEU A 5 -7.54 7.21 -10.03
CA LEU A 5 -8.06 5.85 -10.23
C LEU A 5 -7.14 4.89 -9.48
N CYS A 6 -7.73 4.05 -8.64
CA CYS A 6 -7.03 2.93 -8.01
C CYS A 6 -7.91 1.70 -7.97
N TRP A 7 -7.28 0.53 -7.95
CA TRP A 7 -7.96 -0.75 -7.93
C TRP A 7 -7.88 -1.36 -6.53
N PHE A 8 -9.03 -1.72 -5.99
CA PHE A 8 -9.13 -2.48 -4.76
C PHE A 8 -9.55 -3.91 -5.07
N GLN A 9 -8.66 -4.87 -4.81
CA GLN A 9 -9.03 -6.27 -4.76
C GLN A 9 -9.47 -6.59 -3.34
N MET A 10 -10.71 -7.02 -3.16
CA MET A 10 -11.22 -7.39 -1.84
C MET A 10 -11.14 -8.89 -1.60
N LYS A 11 -10.84 -9.29 -0.37
CA LYS A 11 -10.92 -10.67 0.12
C LYS A 11 -11.51 -10.69 1.53
N GLY A 12 -12.52 -11.53 1.75
CA GLY A 12 -13.10 -11.73 3.08
C GLY A 12 -12.51 -12.95 3.77
N LEU A 13 -12.15 -12.80 5.04
CA LEU A 13 -11.95 -13.90 5.98
C LEU A 13 -13.13 -13.94 6.93
N MET A 14 -13.88 -15.04 6.85
CA MET A 14 -15.04 -15.25 7.69
C MET A 14 -14.62 -15.61 9.12
N PRO A 15 -15.46 -15.32 10.13
CA PRO A 15 -15.14 -15.60 11.53
C PRO A 15 -14.83 -17.08 11.81
N GLU A 16 -15.46 -17.96 11.05
CA GLU A 16 -15.27 -19.42 11.12
C GLU A 16 -13.86 -19.88 10.71
N THR A 17 -13.15 -19.07 9.91
CA THR A 17 -11.84 -19.42 9.36
C THR A 17 -10.69 -18.95 10.26
N LEU A 18 -10.90 -17.90 11.06
CA LEU A 18 -9.85 -17.28 11.86
C LEU A 18 -10.41 -16.65 13.13
N SER A 19 -10.09 -17.17 14.30
CA SER A 19 -10.56 -16.61 15.58
C SER A 19 -9.88 -15.28 15.93
N ALA A 20 -10.58 -14.42 16.68
CA ALA A 20 -10.07 -13.14 17.17
C ALA A 20 -8.74 -13.29 17.95
N GLU A 21 -8.65 -14.28 18.84
CA GLU A 21 -7.45 -14.57 19.64
C GLU A 21 -6.22 -14.89 18.78
N LYS A 22 -6.43 -15.51 17.62
CA LYS A 22 -5.35 -15.85 16.68
C LYS A 22 -4.89 -14.65 15.87
N ILE A 23 -5.74 -13.63 15.72
CA ILE A 23 -5.38 -12.37 15.06
C ILE A 23 -4.57 -11.50 16.02
N GLU A 24 -5.00 -11.38 17.28
CA GLU A 24 -4.30 -10.56 18.28
C GLU A 24 -2.89 -11.07 18.61
N SER A 25 -2.67 -12.37 18.48
CA SER A 25 -1.35 -12.99 18.67
C SER A 25 -0.44 -12.93 17.44
N GLN A 26 -0.93 -12.47 16.29
CA GLN A 26 -0.18 -12.40 15.04
C GLN A 26 0.15 -10.95 14.69
N THR A 27 1.34 -10.73 14.14
CA THR A 27 1.72 -9.42 13.58
C THR A 27 1.31 -9.33 12.10
N GLU A 28 1.35 -10.46 11.41
CA GLU A 28 1.05 -10.58 10.00
C GLU A 28 0.07 -11.71 9.74
N LEU A 29 -0.83 -11.47 8.80
CA LEU A 29 -1.86 -12.39 8.38
C LEU A 29 -1.45 -13.07 7.06
N PRO A 30 -1.20 -14.39 7.05
CA PRO A 30 -0.83 -15.11 5.84
C PRO A 30 -2.06 -15.32 4.95
N ILE A 31 -2.03 -14.73 3.75
CA ILE A 31 -3.07 -14.89 2.74
C ILE A 31 -2.52 -15.66 1.54
N SER A 32 -3.12 -16.80 1.24
CA SER A 32 -2.82 -17.55 0.02
C SER A 32 -3.53 -16.92 -1.18
N LEU A 33 -2.77 -16.60 -2.23
CA LEU A 33 -3.26 -16.03 -3.48
C LEU A 33 -2.74 -16.83 -4.67
N GLU A 34 -3.49 -16.85 -5.76
CA GLU A 34 -3.02 -17.44 -7.00
C GLU A 34 -1.91 -16.58 -7.61
N VAL A 35 -0.85 -17.24 -8.06
CA VAL A 35 0.28 -16.54 -8.68
C VAL A 35 -0.14 -15.83 -9.97
N THR A 36 -1.09 -16.39 -10.71
CA THR A 36 -1.66 -15.74 -11.90
C THR A 36 -2.24 -14.36 -11.57
N HIS A 37 -2.95 -14.23 -10.44
CA HIS A 37 -3.47 -12.94 -9.98
C HIS A 37 -2.35 -11.99 -9.56
N LEU A 38 -1.32 -12.48 -8.87
CA LEU A 38 -0.15 -11.67 -8.50
C LEU A 38 0.58 -11.13 -9.73
N LYS A 39 0.79 -11.97 -10.75
CA LYS A 39 1.36 -11.57 -12.05
C LYS A 39 0.51 -10.49 -12.70
N TYR A 40 -0.81 -10.68 -12.73
CA TYR A 40 -1.74 -9.74 -13.31
C TYR A 40 -1.73 -8.38 -12.59
N TRP A 41 -1.78 -8.36 -11.25
CA TRP A 41 -1.78 -7.13 -10.46
C TRP A 41 -0.44 -6.40 -10.52
N TYR A 42 0.68 -7.12 -10.51
CA TYR A 42 2.00 -6.51 -10.63
C TYR A 42 2.20 -5.75 -11.94
N LEU A 43 1.58 -6.22 -13.03
CA LEU A 43 1.65 -5.58 -14.34
C LEU A 43 0.62 -4.46 -14.54
N GLN A 44 -0.27 -4.19 -13.58
CA GLN A 44 -1.28 -3.14 -13.75
C GLN A 44 -0.63 -1.75 -13.80
N PRO A 45 -1.04 -0.88 -14.75
CA PRO A 45 -0.55 0.49 -14.83
C PRO A 45 -1.10 1.40 -13.73
N ILE A 46 -2.17 0.95 -13.07
CA ILE A 46 -2.90 1.66 -12.01
C ILE A 46 -2.54 1.05 -10.65
N PRO A 47 -2.36 1.86 -9.59
CA PRO A 47 -2.15 1.39 -8.23
C PRO A 47 -3.19 0.36 -7.81
N THR A 48 -2.72 -0.85 -7.49
CA THR A 48 -3.58 -1.94 -7.02
C THR A 48 -3.31 -2.24 -5.55
N TYR A 49 -4.38 -2.25 -4.76
CA TYR A 49 -4.37 -2.53 -3.33
C TYR A 49 -5.18 -3.80 -3.05
N LEU A 50 -4.65 -4.66 -2.18
CA LEU A 50 -5.39 -5.77 -1.61
C LEU A 50 -6.02 -5.32 -0.31
N VAL A 51 -7.33 -5.46 -0.20
CA VAL A 51 -8.10 -5.20 1.00
C VAL A 51 -8.59 -6.53 1.55
N VAL A 52 -8.25 -6.81 2.81
CA VAL A 52 -8.67 -8.02 3.51
C VAL A 52 -9.64 -7.64 4.60
N TYR A 53 -10.90 -8.04 4.46
CA TYR A 53 -11.88 -7.94 5.52
C TYR A 53 -11.71 -9.11 6.48
N VAL A 54 -11.57 -8.83 7.77
CA VAL A 54 -11.41 -9.82 8.82
C VAL A 54 -12.65 -9.80 9.71
N GLY A 55 -13.58 -10.72 9.45
CA GLY A 55 -14.90 -10.71 10.09
C GLY A 55 -14.88 -10.95 11.60
N SER A 56 -13.85 -11.61 12.14
CA SER A 56 -13.74 -11.87 13.59
C SER A 56 -13.48 -10.62 14.43
N VAL A 57 -12.86 -9.61 13.85
CA VAL A 57 -12.53 -8.34 14.53
C VAL A 57 -13.22 -7.15 13.88
N ASP A 58 -14.01 -7.40 12.84
CA ASP A 58 -14.71 -6.40 12.01
C ASP A 58 -13.78 -5.29 11.49
N LYS A 59 -12.62 -5.68 10.93
CA LYS A 59 -11.61 -4.74 10.41
C LYS A 59 -11.30 -4.98 8.95
N PHE A 60 -10.99 -3.89 8.24
CA PHE A 60 -10.39 -3.94 6.92
C PHE A 60 -8.89 -3.71 7.05
N LEU A 61 -8.10 -4.63 6.52
CA LEU A 61 -6.66 -4.47 6.37
C LEU A 61 -6.36 -4.12 4.92
N ILE A 62 -5.33 -3.32 4.69
CA ILE A 62 -4.90 -2.93 3.35
C ILE A 62 -3.42 -3.18 3.12
N LEU A 63 -3.09 -3.62 1.91
CA LEU A 63 -1.74 -3.82 1.45
C LEU A 63 -1.60 -3.32 0.01
N ASN A 64 -0.58 -2.51 -0.29
CA ASN A 64 -0.22 -2.23 -1.67
C ASN A 64 0.41 -3.48 -2.29
N ILE A 65 -0.39 -4.25 -3.05
CA ILE A 65 0.05 -5.56 -3.54
C ILE A 65 1.15 -5.43 -4.59
N GLN A 66 1.15 -4.36 -5.37
CA GLN A 66 2.18 -4.11 -6.38
C GLN A 66 3.53 -3.83 -5.72
N HIS A 67 3.54 -2.97 -4.70
CA HIS A 67 4.74 -2.67 -3.92
C HIS A 67 5.26 -3.92 -3.22
N TYR A 68 4.37 -4.66 -2.54
CA TYR A 68 4.72 -5.90 -1.86
C TYR A 68 5.34 -6.94 -2.82
N VAL A 69 4.74 -7.13 -4.00
CA VAL A 69 5.27 -8.04 -5.01
C VAL A 69 6.60 -7.54 -5.57
N ALA A 70 6.74 -6.23 -5.78
CA ALA A 70 7.97 -5.60 -6.25
C ALA A 70 9.14 -5.83 -5.28
N GLU A 71 8.91 -5.66 -3.97
CA GLU A 71 9.92 -5.88 -2.93
C GLU A 71 10.27 -7.35 -2.77
N ARG A 72 9.26 -8.23 -2.78
CA ARG A 72 9.48 -9.64 -2.45
C ARG A 72 10.01 -10.47 -3.62
N TRP A 73 9.54 -10.20 -4.84
CA TRP A 73 9.90 -10.99 -6.03
C TRP A 73 10.37 -10.13 -7.21
N GLY A 74 10.01 -8.84 -7.25
CA GLY A 74 10.28 -7.98 -8.39
C GLY A 74 9.74 -8.58 -9.68
N ARG A 75 10.51 -8.46 -10.77
CA ARG A 75 10.18 -9.09 -12.06
C ARG A 75 10.20 -10.62 -12.01
N GLY A 76 10.85 -11.22 -11.00
CA GLY A 76 10.88 -12.66 -10.78
C GLY A 76 9.49 -13.26 -10.54
N VAL A 77 8.49 -12.46 -10.15
CA VAL A 77 7.11 -12.93 -10.00
C VAL A 77 6.55 -13.55 -11.29
N LEU A 78 7.00 -13.09 -12.46
CA LEU A 78 6.55 -13.60 -13.76
C LEU A 78 7.05 -15.03 -14.05
N LEU A 79 8.16 -15.41 -13.42
CA LEU A 79 8.81 -16.72 -13.55
C LEU A 79 8.34 -17.73 -12.50
N LEU A 80 7.44 -17.34 -11.59
CA LEU A 80 6.88 -18.27 -10.62
C LEU A 80 5.95 -19.27 -11.31
N ASP A 81 6.27 -20.56 -11.15
CA ASP A 81 5.50 -21.68 -11.73
C ASP A 81 4.51 -22.32 -10.74
N GLN A 82 4.63 -21.99 -9.45
CA GLN A 82 3.72 -22.46 -8.42
C GLN A 82 2.30 -21.90 -8.62
N LYS A 83 1.27 -22.68 -8.27
CA LYS A 83 -0.13 -22.27 -8.39
C LYS A 83 -0.48 -21.12 -7.44
N THR A 84 0.03 -21.19 -6.21
CA THR A 84 -0.28 -20.23 -5.14
C THR A 84 0.97 -19.69 -4.47
N ALA A 85 0.89 -18.46 -3.97
CA ALA A 85 1.90 -17.85 -3.13
C ALA A 85 1.23 -17.25 -1.89
N THR A 86 1.88 -17.39 -0.75
CA THR A 86 1.45 -16.78 0.50
C THR A 86 2.06 -15.39 0.61
N ILE A 87 1.19 -14.39 0.76
CA ILE A 87 1.56 -13.03 1.10
C ILE A 87 1.31 -12.80 2.58
N GLN A 88 2.06 -11.87 3.17
CA GLN A 88 1.88 -11.46 4.55
C GLN A 88 1.25 -10.08 4.58
N VAL A 89 0.07 -9.97 5.19
CA VAL A 89 -0.65 -8.70 5.35
C VAL A 89 -0.44 -8.21 6.79
N PRO A 90 0.21 -7.07 7.03
CA PRO A 90 0.39 -6.56 8.38
C PRO A 90 -0.96 -6.25 9.03
N ILE A 91 -1.19 -6.75 10.24
CA ILE A 91 -2.43 -6.51 10.99
C ILE A 91 -2.52 -5.05 11.46
N SER A 92 -1.39 -4.35 11.59
CA SER A 92 -1.34 -2.93 11.88
C SER A 92 -1.74 -2.03 10.69
N SER A 93 -1.87 -2.59 9.48
CA SER A 93 -2.18 -1.84 8.26
C SER A 93 -3.68 -1.78 8.05
N GLU A 94 -4.38 -1.08 8.95
CA GLU A 94 -5.84 -0.91 8.90
C GLU A 94 -6.23 0.08 7.79
N LEU A 95 -7.32 -0.22 7.09
CA LEU A 95 -7.96 0.68 6.16
C LEU A 95 -8.97 1.56 6.92
N ASP A 96 -8.46 2.62 7.53
CA ASP A 96 -9.27 3.68 8.11
C ASP A 96 -9.46 4.85 7.12
N GLU A 97 -10.23 5.86 7.53
CA GLU A 97 -10.51 7.04 6.72
C GLU A 97 -9.22 7.77 6.30
N GLN A 98 -8.24 7.88 7.22
CA GLN A 98 -6.95 8.50 6.95
C GLN A 98 -6.14 7.71 5.91
N ALA A 99 -6.08 6.38 6.03
CA ALA A 99 -5.43 5.51 5.07
C ALA A 99 -6.07 5.64 3.68
N PHE A 100 -7.40 5.72 3.63
CA PHE A 100 -8.14 5.91 2.37
C PHE A 100 -7.82 7.27 1.73
N GLU A 101 -7.84 8.36 2.49
CA GLU A 101 -7.44 9.69 2.02
C GLU A 101 -6.00 9.71 1.52
N LEU A 102 -5.06 9.11 2.26
CA LEU A 102 -3.66 9.02 1.86
C LEU A 102 -3.46 8.25 0.55
N ILE A 103 -4.25 7.21 0.31
CA ILE A 103 -4.23 6.45 -0.95
C ILE A 103 -4.68 7.33 -2.11
N LEU A 104 -5.80 8.05 -1.94
CA LEU A 104 -6.31 8.96 -2.96
C LEU A 104 -5.28 10.07 -3.28
N ILE A 105 -4.72 10.71 -2.24
CA ILE A 105 -3.73 11.77 -2.38
C ILE A 105 -2.45 11.26 -3.05
N LYS A 106 -1.91 10.10 -2.63
CA LYS A 106 -0.68 9.54 -3.21
C LYS A 106 -0.85 9.15 -4.67
N ASN A 107 -1.99 8.55 -5.01
CA ASN A 107 -2.29 8.17 -6.38
C ASN A 107 -2.46 9.40 -7.27
N ASP A 108 -3.09 10.47 -6.76
CA ASP A 108 -3.14 11.75 -7.46
C ASP A 108 -1.72 12.28 -7.70
N ILE A 109 -0.83 12.27 -6.69
CA ILE A 109 0.57 12.71 -6.86
C ILE A 109 1.30 11.90 -7.94
N GLN A 110 1.06 10.58 -8.04
CA GLN A 110 1.63 9.76 -9.10
C GLN A 110 1.08 10.11 -10.49
N GLU A 111 -0.23 10.35 -10.60
CA GLU A 111 -0.84 10.78 -11.85
C GLU A 111 -0.38 12.19 -12.26
N TRP A 112 -0.23 13.12 -11.30
CA TRP A 112 0.42 14.41 -11.52
C TRP A 112 1.88 14.24 -11.96
N GLN A 113 2.64 13.31 -11.39
CA GLN A 113 4.01 13.02 -11.83
C GLN A 113 4.07 12.46 -13.25
N LYS A 114 3.13 11.58 -13.63
CA LYS A 114 3.03 11.06 -15.01
C LYS A 114 2.62 12.15 -15.99
N ALA A 115 1.62 12.95 -15.66
CA ALA A 115 1.12 14.04 -16.49
C ALA A 115 2.18 15.15 -16.65
N LEU A 116 2.88 15.52 -15.58
CA LEU A 116 3.90 16.57 -15.60
C LEU A 116 5.28 16.07 -16.04
N GLY A 117 5.53 14.76 -15.98
CA GLY A 117 6.76 14.11 -16.45
C GLY A 117 6.70 13.67 -17.92
N ALA A 118 5.51 13.64 -18.54
CA ALA A 118 5.34 13.47 -19.98
C ALA A 118 5.82 14.70 -20.77
N ASP A 119 5.83 15.88 -20.13
CA ASP A 119 6.46 17.10 -20.65
C ASP A 119 7.89 17.16 -20.09
N GLY A 120 8.86 16.67 -20.86
CA GLY A 120 10.26 16.44 -20.47
C GLY A 120 11.10 17.66 -20.03
N GLU A 121 10.50 18.73 -19.51
CA GLU A 121 11.19 19.96 -19.05
C GLU A 121 10.82 20.42 -17.62
N ASN A 122 9.90 19.78 -16.90
CA ASN A 122 9.40 20.35 -15.64
C ASN A 122 10.19 19.96 -14.37
N ASN A 123 11.26 20.73 -14.12
CA ASN A 123 12.04 20.79 -12.86
C ASN A 123 11.18 21.20 -11.63
N SER A 124 9.98 21.77 -11.86
CA SER A 124 9.09 22.30 -10.83
C SER A 124 8.52 21.25 -9.88
N VAL A 125 8.18 20.05 -10.37
CA VAL A 125 7.61 18.98 -9.52
C VAL A 125 8.66 18.40 -8.58
N GLN A 126 9.89 18.25 -9.05
CA GLN A 126 11.01 17.80 -8.21
C GLN A 126 11.32 18.82 -7.11
N LEU A 127 11.27 20.11 -7.45
CA LEU A 127 11.42 21.21 -6.49
C LEU A 127 10.29 21.22 -5.47
N CYS A 128 9.02 21.12 -5.89
CA CYS A 128 7.88 21.03 -4.99
C CYS A 128 7.98 19.83 -4.04
N ARG A 129 8.43 18.67 -4.52
CA ARG A 129 8.63 17.47 -3.68
C ARG A 129 9.78 17.65 -2.69
N ARG A 130 10.91 18.23 -3.13
CA ARG A 130 12.03 18.57 -2.25
C ARG A 130 11.57 19.51 -1.13
N ASP A 131 10.86 20.56 -1.51
CA ASP A 131 10.43 21.60 -0.59
C ASP A 131 9.36 21.09 0.36
N TYR A 132 8.42 20.27 -0.12
CA TYR A 132 7.47 19.56 0.75
C TYR A 132 8.19 18.67 1.77
N ASN A 133 9.16 17.86 1.33
CA ASN A 133 9.92 16.99 2.22
C ASN A 133 10.70 17.78 3.27
N LEU A 134 11.31 18.91 2.88
CA LEU A 134 12.01 19.82 3.78
C LEU A 134 11.05 20.42 4.82
N ILE A 135 9.91 20.95 4.38
CA ILE A 135 8.90 21.53 5.28
C ILE A 135 8.37 20.47 6.24
N TRP A 136 8.10 19.26 5.74
CA TRP A 136 7.65 18.14 6.57
C TRP A 136 8.69 17.79 7.63
N HIS A 137 9.97 17.62 7.26
CA HIS A 137 11.04 17.32 8.21
C HIS A 137 11.25 18.44 9.22
N LEU A 138 11.23 19.71 8.80
CA LEU A 138 11.37 20.86 9.70
C LEU A 138 10.16 21.01 10.64
N GLY A 139 8.96 20.74 10.15
CA GLY A 139 7.72 20.79 10.93
C GLY A 139 7.61 19.66 11.94
N SER A 140 8.03 18.45 11.58
CA SER A 140 8.01 17.26 12.46
C SER A 140 9.21 17.19 13.42
N ALA A 141 10.34 17.84 13.11
CA ALA A 141 11.50 17.94 14.00
C ALA A 141 11.23 18.75 15.29
N LYS A 142 10.21 19.63 15.31
CA LYS A 142 9.83 20.40 16.51
C LYS A 142 9.25 19.56 17.65
N ASN A 143 8.96 18.27 17.44
CA ASN A 143 8.48 17.38 18.49
C ASN A 143 9.57 16.57 19.20
N VAL A 144 10.84 16.74 18.86
CA VAL A 144 11.95 16.14 19.64
C VAL A 144 12.36 17.13 20.74
N LYS A 145 11.77 16.98 21.93
CA LYS A 145 12.33 17.57 23.15
C LYS A 145 13.69 16.94 23.38
N PHE A 146 14.76 17.67 23.10
CA PHE A 146 16.08 17.33 23.64
C PHE A 146 16.03 17.55 25.16
N ASN A 147 15.83 16.47 25.91
CA ASN A 147 16.19 16.45 27.32
C ASN A 147 17.71 16.55 27.37
N THR A 148 18.20 17.71 27.79
CA THR A 148 19.61 17.91 28.15
C THR A 148 19.60 18.22 29.63
N ASP A 149 19.96 17.19 30.41
CA ASP A 149 20.57 17.36 31.73
C ASP A 149 21.99 17.92 31.55
#